data_AF-A0A958F430-F1
#
_entry.id   AF-A0A958F430-F1
#
_cell.length_a   1.000
_cell.length_b   1.000
_cell.length_c   1.000
_cell.angle_alpha   90.00
_cell.angle_beta   90.00
_cell.angle_gamma   90.00
#
_symmetry.space_group_name_H-M   'P 1'
#
loop_
_entity.id
_entity.type
_entity.pdbx_description
1 polymer ?
#
loop_
_entity_poly.entity_id
_entity_poly.type
_entity_poly.pdbx_seq_one_letter_code
_entity_poly.pdbx_strand_id
1 'polypeptide(L)'
;MHSFQKKLWHLLLLTLISLPVFAQQLAYKPGGGVALFSDEDMWKLRLLGYIQSNQTLHTATENDAISNEFFVRRARLDFIFDYKNRYQ
;
A
#
# COMPACT_ATOMS: atom_id res chain seq x y z
N MET A 1 -14.94 -9.30 41.41
CA MET A 1 -14.44 -10.01 40.20
C MET A 1 -15.14 -9.62 38.89
N HIS A 2 -16.39 -9.13 38.89
CA HIS A 2 -17.11 -8.75 37.65
C HIS A 2 -16.55 -7.52 36.88
N SER A 3 -15.81 -6.62 37.53
CA SER A 3 -15.23 -5.44 36.87
C SER A 3 -14.07 -5.78 35.92
N PHE A 4 -13.28 -6.81 36.26
CA PHE A 4 -12.15 -7.25 35.45
C PHE A 4 -12.60 -7.90 34.13
N GLN A 5 -13.65 -8.74 34.20
CA GLN A 5 -14.25 -9.34 33.01
C GLN A 5 -14.79 -8.28 32.06
N LYS A 6 -15.48 -7.26 32.56
CA LYS A 6 -15.98 -6.17 31.72
C LYS A 6 -14.84 -5.43 31.01
N LYS A 7 -13.74 -5.11 31.70
CA LYS A 7 -12.57 -4.45 31.10
C LYS A 7 -11.90 -5.31 30.02
N LEU A 8 -11.81 -6.63 30.24
CA LEU A 8 -11.28 -7.57 29.26
C LEU A 8 -12.11 -7.61 27.98
N TRP A 9 -13.44 -7.63 28.10
CA TRP A 9 -14.34 -7.62 26.94
C TRP A 9 -14.24 -6.33 26.12
N HIS A 10 -14.06 -5.17 26.76
CA HIS A 10 -13.88 -3.91 26.06
C HIS A 10 -12.55 -3.89 25.31
N LEU A 11 -11.47 -4.40 25.92
CA LEU A 11 -10.16 -4.49 25.28
C LEU A 11 -10.19 -5.41 24.04
N LEU A 12 -10.93 -6.52 24.14
CA LEU A 12 -11.08 -7.52 23.08
C LEU A 12 -11.92 -6.98 21.91
N LEU A 13 -12.98 -6.22 22.20
CA LEU A 13 -13.77 -5.49 21.19
C LEU A 13 -12.93 -4.43 20.46
N LEU A 14 -12.14 -3.65 21.19
CA LEU A 14 -11.28 -2.61 20.61
C LEU A 14 -10.17 -3.20 19.73
N THR A 15 -9.63 -4.36 20.09
CA THR A 15 -8.63 -5.07 19.27
C THR A 15 -9.25 -5.70 18.03
N LEU A 16 -10.46 -6.28 18.11
CA LEU A 16 -11.15 -6.83 16.94
C LEU A 16 -11.57 -5.76 15.93
N ILE A 17 -11.94 -4.56 16.37
CA ILE A 17 -12.34 -3.45 15.49
C ILE A 17 -11.12 -2.77 14.83
N SER A 18 -9.95 -2.79 15.46
CA SER A 18 -8.73 -2.16 14.90
C SER A 18 -7.97 -3.05 13.91
N LEU A 19 -8.10 -4.37 13.99
CA LEU A 19 -7.53 -5.32 13.04
C LEU A 19 -7.91 -5.07 11.56
N PRO A 20 -9.19 -4.80 11.19
CA PRO A 20 -9.55 -4.53 9.79
C PRO A 20 -9.04 -3.17 9.29
N VAL A 21 -8.80 -2.19 10.17
CA VAL A 21 -8.24 -0.88 9.77
C VAL A 21 -6.77 -1.02 9.35
N PHE A 22 -6.01 -1.92 9.99
CA PHE A 22 -4.63 -2.21 9.63
C PHE A 22 -4.50 -3.18 8.44
N ALA A 23 -5.45 -4.10 8.27
CA ALA A 23 -5.46 -5.03 7.14
C ALA A 23 -5.74 -4.35 5.77
N GLN A 24 -6.34 -3.16 5.78
CA GLN A 24 -6.61 -2.39 4.55
C GLN A 24 -5.38 -1.73 3.92
N GLN A 25 -4.21 -1.76 4.56
CA GLN A 25 -2.96 -1.24 3.99
C GLN A 25 -2.17 -2.25 3.16
N LEU A 26 -2.58 -3.53 3.11
CA LEU A 26 -1.93 -4.57 2.31
C LEU A 26 -2.73 -4.99 1.07
N ALA A 27 -3.86 -4.34 0.78
CA ALA A 27 -4.43 -4.38 -0.55
C ALA A 27 -3.51 -3.54 -1.45
N TYR A 28 -2.87 -4.18 -2.43
CA TYR A 28 -2.12 -3.54 -3.50
C TYR A 28 -2.94 -2.37 -4.08
N LYS A 29 -2.66 -1.15 -3.61
CA LYS A 29 -3.14 0.09 -4.23
C LYS A 29 -2.05 0.46 -5.23
N PRO A 30 -2.26 0.29 -6.56
CA PRO A 30 -1.32 0.83 -7.52
C PRO A 30 -1.20 2.34 -7.23
N GLY A 31 0.04 2.82 -7.20
CA GLY A 31 0.44 4.05 -6.50
C GLY A 31 -0.35 5.31 -6.86
N GLY A 32 -0.21 6.33 -6.01
CA GLY A 32 -0.82 7.65 -6.18
C GLY A 32 -0.65 8.15 -7.61
N GLY A 33 -1.76 8.50 -8.25
CA GLY A 33 -1.81 8.79 -9.67
C GLY A 33 -3.03 9.61 -10.04
N VAL A 34 -3.07 10.08 -11.28
CA VAL A 34 -4.18 10.89 -11.81
C VAL A 34 -5.06 9.99 -12.67
N ALA A 35 -6.38 10.09 -12.46
CA ALA A 35 -7.36 9.44 -13.31
C ALA A 35 -8.26 10.50 -13.95
N LEU A 36 -8.41 10.42 -15.27
CA LEU A 36 -9.34 11.20 -16.06
C LEU A 36 -10.48 10.29 -16.52
N PHE A 37 -11.69 10.80 -16.46
CA PHE A 37 -12.92 10.07 -16.76
C PHE A 37 -13.73 10.86 -17.78
N SER A 38 -14.44 10.14 -18.65
CA SER A 38 -15.53 10.73 -19.43
C SER A 38 -16.78 10.90 -18.58
N ASP A 39 -17.63 11.87 -18.88
CA ASP A 39 -18.88 12.16 -18.15
C ASP A 39 -19.81 10.95 -17.98
N GLU A 40 -19.82 10.02 -18.95
CA GLU A 40 -20.63 8.80 -18.93
C GLU A 40 -19.86 7.54 -18.52
N ASP A 41 -18.65 7.66 -17.95
CA ASP A 41 -17.77 6.53 -17.61
C ASP A 41 -17.53 5.53 -18.77
N MET A 42 -17.53 6.06 -20.01
CA MET A 42 -17.28 5.34 -21.26
C MET A 42 -15.81 5.02 -21.48
N TRP A 43 -14.94 5.95 -21.09
CA TRP A 43 -13.51 5.74 -21.10
C TRP A 43 -12.88 6.30 -19.83
N LYS A 44 -11.73 5.73 -19.47
CA LYS A 44 -10.93 6.13 -18.33
C LYS A 44 -9.46 6.08 -18.69
N LEU A 45 -8.76 7.19 -18.49
CA LEU A 45 -7.30 7.26 -18.59
C LEU A 45 -6.72 7.28 -17.18
N ARG A 46 -5.80 6.37 -16.87
CA ARG A 46 -5.08 6.30 -15.60
C ARG A 46 -3.59 6.47 -15.84
N LEU A 47 -3.03 7.47 -15.19
CA LEU A 47 -1.59 7.62 -15.00
C LEU A 47 -1.26 7.17 -13.57
N LEU A 48 -0.60 6.03 -13.45
CA LEU A 48 -0.20 5.46 -12.16
C LEU A 48 1.31 5.40 -12.10
N GLY A 49 1.89 5.67 -10.94
CA GLY A 49 3.32 5.59 -10.75
C GLY A 49 3.67 5.08 -9.37
N TYR A 50 4.79 4.36 -9.27
CA TYR A 50 5.37 4.07 -7.97
C TYR A 50 6.89 3.97 -8.05
N ILE A 51 7.52 4.31 -6.93
CA ILE A 51 8.95 4.12 -6.68
C ILE A 51 9.05 3.21 -5.46
N GLN A 52 9.77 2.11 -5.62
CA GLN A 52 10.12 1.19 -4.55
C GLN A 52 11.64 1.29 -4.34
N SER A 53 12.04 1.89 -3.23
CA SER A 53 13.43 1.94 -2.78
C SER A 53 13.66 0.98 -1.62
N ASN A 54 14.87 0.46 -1.54
CA ASN A 54 15.35 -0.31 -0.42
C ASN A 54 16.57 0.41 0.17
N GLN A 55 16.63 0.44 1.50
CA GLN A 55 17.80 0.84 2.24
C GLN A 55 18.27 -0.36 3.05
N THR A 56 19.49 -0.81 2.78
CA THR A 56 20.11 -1.88 3.55
C THR A 56 21.17 -1.27 4.46
N LEU A 57 20.97 -1.42 5.77
CA LEU A 57 21.96 -1.06 6.77
C LEU A 57 22.74 -2.33 7.11
N HIS A 58 24.02 -2.37 6.73
CA HIS A 58 24.89 -3.47 7.12
C HIS A 58 25.52 -3.16 8.48
N THR A 59 25.18 -3.94 9.51
CA THR A 59 25.76 -3.85 10.86
C THR A 59 26.98 -4.76 11.06
N ALA A 60 27.29 -5.61 10.09
CA ALA A 60 28.42 -6.55 10.16
C ALA A 60 29.50 -6.17 9.15
N THR A 61 30.73 -6.15 9.64
CA THR A 61 31.97 -5.82 8.94
C THR A 61 32.44 -7.01 8.10
N GLU A 62 32.12 -7.01 6.80
CA GLU A 62 33.06 -7.60 5.84
C GLU A 62 34.18 -6.56 5.63
N ASN A 63 35.36 -6.81 6.21
CA ASN A 63 36.57 -5.96 6.12
C ASN A 63 36.54 -4.58 6.84
N ASP A 64 35.86 -4.46 7.99
CA ASP A 64 35.78 -3.20 8.79
C ASP A 64 35.20 -1.97 8.09
N ALA A 65 34.65 -2.13 6.87
CA ALA A 65 33.98 -1.07 6.15
C ALA A 65 32.47 -1.15 6.37
N ILE A 66 31.87 -0.08 6.90
CA ILE A 66 30.42 0.07 6.96
C ILE A 66 29.95 0.43 5.55
N SER A 67 29.35 -0.53 4.84
CA SER A 67 28.65 -0.26 3.57
C SER A 67 27.17 0.01 3.87
N ASN A 68 26.71 1.22 3.59
CA ASN A 68 25.29 1.54 3.58
C ASN A 68 24.87 1.70 2.12
N GLU A 69 24.00 0.82 1.65
CA GLU A 69 23.54 0.85 0.27
C GLU A 69 22.10 1.37 0.20
N PHE A 70 21.92 2.40 -0.61
CA PHE A 70 20.62 2.87 -1.05
C PHE A 70 20.46 2.52 -2.52
N PHE A 71 19.40 1.78 -2.86
CA PHE A 71 19.09 1.53 -4.26
C PHE A 71 17.59 1.58 -4.52
N VAL A 72 17.24 2.09 -5.70
CA VAL A 72 15.88 2.04 -6.23
C VAL A 72 15.68 0.68 -6.88
N ARG A 73 14.86 -0.17 -6.26
CA ARG A 73 14.58 -1.51 -6.78
C ARG A 73 13.67 -1.48 -8.00
N ARG A 74 12.64 -0.61 -7.97
CA ARG A 74 11.68 -0.44 -9.06
C ARG A 74 11.25 1.01 -9.14
N ALA A 75 11.24 1.55 -10.35
CA ALA A 75 10.55 2.78 -10.68
C ALA A 75 9.66 2.47 -11.89
N ARG A 76 8.35 2.62 -11.73
CA ARG A 76 7.38 2.27 -12.78
C ARG A 76 6.41 3.41 -13.00
N LEU A 77 6.11 3.67 -14.26
CA LEU A 77 5.07 4.58 -14.71
C LEU A 77 4.16 3.79 -15.67
N ASP A 78 2.88 3.75 -15.34
CA ASP A 78 1.85 3.04 -16.10
C ASP A 78 0.87 4.03 -16.72
N PHE A 79 0.65 3.84 -18.03
CA PHE A 79 -0.36 4.53 -18.80
C PHE A 79 -1.42 3.52 -19.20
N ILE A 80 -2.60 3.63 -18.61
CA ILE A 80 -3.67 2.65 -18.81
C ILE A 80 -4.88 3.38 -19.38
N PHE A 81 -5.37 2.90 -20.52
CA PHE A 81 -6.58 3.39 -21.14
C PHE A 81 -7.63 2.26 -21.12
N ASP A 82 -8.68 2.47 -20.35
CA ASP A 82 -9.82 1.55 -20.26
C ASP A 82 -10.97 2.11 -21.10
N TYR A 83 -11.60 1.27 -21.93
CA TYR A 83 -12.77 1.63 -22.74
C TYR A 83 -13.89 0.60 -22.56
N LYS A 84 -15.11 1.05 -22.25
CA LYS A 84 -16.29 0.17 -22.18
C LYS A 84 -16.89 0.04 -23.58
N ASN A 85 -16.74 -1.15 -24.17
CA ASN A 85 -17.44 -1.47 -25.39
C ASN A 85 -18.93 -1.76 -25.08
N ARG A 86 -19.84 -0.86 -25.47
CA ARG A 86 -21.30 -1.03 -25.27
C ARG A 86 -21.94 -2.11 -26.17
N TYR A 87 -21.15 -2.74 -27.05
CA TYR A 87 -21.66 -3.65 -28.09
C TYR A 87 -21.15 -5.10 -27.99
N GLN A 88 -20.73 -5.54 -26.80
CA GLN A 88 -20.56 -6.97 -26.48
C GLN A 88 -21.76 -7.45 -25.67
#